data_AF-A0A803M4Y0-F1
#
_entry.id   AF-A0A803M4Y0-F1
#
_cell.length_a   1.000
_cell.length_b   1.000
_cell.length_c   1.000
_cell.angle_alpha   90.00
_cell.angle_beta   90.00
_cell.angle_gamma   90.00
#
_symmetry.space_group_name_H-M   'P 1'
#
loop_
_entity.id
_entity.type
_entity.pdbx_description
1 polymer ?
#
loop_
_entity_poly.entity_id
_entity_poly.type
_entity_poly.pdbx_seq_one_letter_code
_entity_poly.pdbx_strand_id
1 'polypeptide(L)'
;MKIYYGETEVSLTADQETELGSATVGAFKQPANNVTLLKFTAVVAKGVVDSTTGKKLKDRVKSEQVVVNAAVKTKVGIGVFKTKIGMLPVNVNCGDVSLKQLNDGKTSPTCSFNTLRW
;
A
#
# COMPACT_ATOMS: atom_id res chain seq x y z
N MET A 1 -16.79 7.20 18.88
CA MET A 1 -16.52 6.05 17.98
C MET A 1 -15.05 6.09 17.58
N LYS A 2 -14.37 4.93 17.54
CA LYS A 2 -12.98 4.82 17.07
C LYS A 2 -12.89 3.66 16.08
N ILE A 3 -12.09 3.83 15.03
CA ILE A 3 -11.75 2.77 14.09
C ILE A 3 -10.41 2.19 14.53
N TYR A 4 -10.33 0.87 14.55
CA TYR A 4 -9.15 0.10 14.93
C TYR A 4 -8.60 -0.56 13.68
N TYR A 5 -7.31 -0.37 13.45
CA TYR A 5 -6.57 -1.04 12.40
C TYR A 5 -5.61 -2.03 13.05
N GLY A 6 -5.62 -3.26 12.53
CA GLY A 6 -4.67 -4.29 12.92
C GLY A 6 -3.28 -3.96 12.41
N GLU A 7 -2.38 -4.94 12.50
CA GLU A 7 -1.16 -4.88 11.72
C GLU A 7 -1.50 -4.71 10.23
N THR A 8 -0.82 -3.77 9.59
CA THR A 8 -1.03 -3.43 8.19
C THR A 8 0.22 -3.80 7.41
N GLU A 9 0.09 -4.72 6.49
CA GLU A 9 1.13 -5.08 5.52
C GLU A 9 0.94 -4.23 4.26
N VAL A 10 2.03 -3.66 3.75
CA VAL A 10 2.06 -2.92 2.49
C VAL A 10 3.10 -3.56 1.59
N SER A 11 2.69 -3.96 0.40
CA SER A 11 3.58 -4.53 -0.62
C SER A 11 3.54 -3.65 -1.86
N LEU A 12 4.72 -3.34 -2.40
CA LEU A 12 4.88 -2.50 -3.58
C LEU A 12 5.34 -3.33 -4.78
N THR A 13 4.78 -3.04 -5.94
CA THR A 13 5.23 -3.61 -7.22
C THR A 13 5.40 -2.53 -8.27
N ALA A 14 6.31 -2.77 -9.22
CA ALA A 14 6.52 -1.96 -10.41
C ALA A 14 5.92 -2.65 -11.63
N ASP A 15 5.31 -1.86 -12.52
CA ASP A 15 4.74 -2.30 -13.79
C ASP A 15 3.83 -3.55 -13.62
N GLN A 16 4.09 -4.63 -14.36
CA GLN A 16 3.33 -5.88 -14.31
C GLN A 16 3.98 -6.92 -13.38
N GLU A 17 4.16 -6.58 -12.09
CA GLU A 17 4.54 -7.50 -11.00
C GLU A 17 6.03 -7.60 -10.62
N THR A 18 6.88 -6.64 -10.97
CA THR A 18 8.23 -6.63 -10.36
C THR A 18 8.15 -6.18 -8.90
N GLU A 19 8.53 -7.03 -7.95
CA GLU A 19 8.49 -6.71 -6.52
C GLU A 19 9.46 -5.55 -6.17
N LEU A 20 8.94 -4.53 -5.49
CA LEU A 20 9.71 -3.39 -4.96
C LEU A 20 9.94 -3.48 -3.44
N GLY A 21 9.43 -4.55 -2.83
CA GLY A 21 9.54 -4.87 -1.41
C GLY A 21 8.24 -4.61 -0.66
N SER A 22 8.28 -4.89 0.63
CA SER A 22 7.14 -4.74 1.54
C SER A 22 7.55 -4.07 2.85
N ALA A 23 6.55 -3.63 3.60
CA ALA A 23 6.71 -3.06 4.92
C ALA A 23 5.49 -3.39 5.79
N THR A 24 5.73 -3.49 7.09
CA THR A 24 4.67 -3.69 8.08
C THR A 24 4.54 -2.46 8.97
N VAL A 25 3.31 -2.00 9.16
CA VAL A 25 2.96 -0.93 10.08
C VAL A 25 2.17 -1.54 11.24
N GLY A 26 2.60 -1.24 12.48
CA GLY A 26 1.94 -1.73 13.68
C GLY A 26 0.49 -1.26 13.81
N ALA A 27 -0.29 -1.99 14.60
CA ALA A 27 -1.71 -1.68 14.85
C ALA A 27 -1.91 -0.25 15.39
N PHE A 28 -2.94 0.43 14.90
CA PHE A 28 -3.24 1.82 15.26
C PHE A 28 -4.74 2.07 15.41
N LYS A 29 -5.08 3.25 15.95
CA LYS A 29 -6.46 3.68 16.15
C LYS A 29 -6.66 5.03 15.50
N GLN A 30 -7.75 5.15 14.74
CA GLN A 30 -8.15 6.40 14.11
C GLN A 30 -9.42 6.92 14.82
N PRO A 31 -9.38 8.16 15.34
CA PRO A 31 -10.59 8.85 15.79
C PRO A 31 -11.60 9.01 14.64
N ALA A 32 -12.89 9.09 14.97
CA ALA A 32 -13.90 9.41 13.97
C ALA A 32 -13.60 10.77 13.29
N ASN A 33 -13.86 10.86 11.98
CA ASN A 33 -13.65 12.06 11.17
C ASN A 33 -12.19 12.58 11.17
N ASN A 34 -11.22 11.69 11.38
CA ASN A 34 -9.80 12.01 11.29
C ASN A 34 -9.14 11.21 10.15
N VAL A 35 -8.04 11.73 9.61
CA VAL A 35 -7.15 11.04 8.67
C VAL A 35 -5.85 10.68 9.39
N THR A 36 -5.41 9.43 9.26
CA THR A 36 -4.10 8.99 9.79
C THR A 36 -3.14 8.77 8.62
N LEU A 37 -1.98 9.42 8.67
CA LEU A 37 -0.90 9.21 7.70
C LEU A 37 0.05 8.13 8.21
N LEU A 38 0.21 7.06 7.41
CA LEU A 38 1.14 5.98 7.71
C LEU A 38 2.41 6.17 6.87
N LYS A 39 3.53 6.42 7.55
CA LYS A 39 4.85 6.47 6.90
C LYS A 39 5.51 5.11 7.03
N PHE A 40 5.96 4.56 5.92
CA PHE A 40 6.68 3.29 5.85
C PHE A 40 7.82 3.37 4.84
N THR A 41 8.73 2.41 4.89
CA THR A 41 9.81 2.25 3.91
C THR A 41 9.85 0.79 3.50
N ALA A 42 9.54 0.52 2.24
CA ALA A 42 9.69 -0.80 1.64
C ALA A 42 11.05 -0.89 0.96
N VAL A 43 11.76 -2.00 1.17
CA VAL A 43 13.08 -2.23 0.58
C VAL A 43 13.11 -3.63 0.01
N VAL A 44 13.50 -3.74 -1.26
CA VAL A 44 13.88 -5.01 -1.88
C VAL A 44 15.39 -5.05 -2.05
N ALA A 45 16.02 -6.13 -1.59
CA ALA A 45 17.45 -6.37 -1.75
C ALA A 45 17.64 -7.68 -2.52
N LYS A 46 18.60 -7.69 -3.46
CA LYS A 46 18.93 -8.87 -4.29
C LYS A 46 17.74 -9.41 -5.09
N GLY A 47 16.80 -8.55 -5.49
CA GLY A 47 15.71 -8.92 -6.38
C GLY A 47 16.26 -9.44 -7.71
N VAL A 48 15.84 -10.64 -8.11
CA VAL A 48 16.24 -11.25 -9.37
C VAL A 48 15.19 -10.93 -10.41
N VAL A 49 15.62 -10.28 -11.49
CA VAL A 49 14.80 -9.99 -12.67
C VAL A 49 15.62 -10.38 -13.91
N ASP A 50 14.95 -10.72 -15.00
CA ASP A 50 15.66 -10.92 -16.26
C ASP A 50 16.32 -9.61 -16.73
N SER A 51 17.34 -9.74 -17.56
CA SER A 51 18.17 -8.61 -18.00
C SER A 51 17.38 -7.53 -18.77
N THR A 52 16.33 -7.92 -19.49
CA THR A 52 15.50 -7.00 -20.28
C THR A 52 14.60 -6.20 -19.35
N THR A 53 13.91 -6.87 -18.44
CA THR A 53 13.07 -6.25 -17.42
C THR A 53 13.90 -5.35 -16.51
N GLY A 54 15.07 -5.81 -16.06
CA GLY A 54 15.97 -5.01 -15.23
C GLY A 54 16.45 -3.72 -15.91
N LYS A 55 16.81 -3.79 -17.21
CA LYS A 55 17.19 -2.60 -17.99
C LYS A 55 16.01 -1.64 -18.15
N LYS A 56 14.84 -2.16 -18.52
CA LYS A 56 13.62 -1.36 -18.69
C LYS A 56 13.20 -0.67 -17.39
N LEU A 57 13.22 -1.40 -16.27
CA LEU A 57 12.91 -0.86 -14.95
C LEU A 57 13.90 0.26 -14.57
N LYS A 58 15.20 0.03 -14.76
CA LYS A 58 16.23 1.03 -14.50
C LYS A 58 16.00 2.31 -15.31
N ASP A 59 15.70 2.19 -16.60
CA ASP A 59 15.46 3.35 -17.47
C ASP A 59 14.17 4.10 -17.07
N ARG A 60 13.10 3.37 -16.72
CA ARG A 60 11.84 3.96 -16.25
C ARG A 60 11.93 4.61 -14.88
N VAL A 61 12.72 4.06 -13.97
CA VAL A 61 13.00 4.70 -12.67
C VAL A 61 13.73 6.03 -12.92
N LYS A 62 14.74 6.04 -13.80
CA LYS A 62 15.47 7.27 -14.15
C LYS A 62 14.59 8.34 -14.81
N SER A 63 13.63 7.94 -15.63
CA SER A 63 12.69 8.87 -16.29
C SER A 63 11.43 9.15 -15.46
N GLU A 64 11.34 8.60 -14.24
CA GLU A 64 10.17 8.66 -13.36
C GLU A 64 8.87 8.10 -13.97
N GLN A 65 8.99 7.25 -15.00
CA GLN A 65 7.87 6.66 -15.74
C GLN A 65 7.45 5.28 -15.22
N VAL A 66 8.14 4.72 -14.23
CA VAL A 66 7.73 3.45 -13.63
C VAL A 66 6.36 3.60 -12.95
N VAL A 67 5.44 2.70 -13.27
CA VAL A 67 4.12 2.65 -12.63
C VAL A 67 4.26 1.86 -11.33
N VAL A 68 3.80 2.44 -10.23
CA VAL A 68 3.89 1.82 -8.90
C VAL A 68 2.50 1.39 -8.47
N ASN A 69 2.38 0.14 -8.04
CA ASN A 69 1.18 -0.40 -7.43
C ASN A 69 1.45 -0.72 -5.95
N ALA A 70 0.45 -0.54 -5.11
CA ALA A 70 0.48 -0.82 -3.69
C ALA A 70 -0.67 -1.76 -3.31
N ALA A 71 -0.33 -2.91 -2.76
CA ALA A 71 -1.28 -3.83 -2.12
C ALA A 71 -1.16 -3.66 -0.60
N VAL A 72 -2.27 -3.32 0.04
CA VAL A 72 -2.36 -3.10 1.48
C VAL A 72 -3.27 -4.15 2.08
N LYS A 73 -2.80 -4.91 3.05
CA LYS A 73 -3.60 -5.89 3.80
C LYS A 73 -3.69 -5.43 5.24
N THR A 74 -4.90 -5.34 5.77
CA THR A 74 -5.12 -4.94 7.17
C THR A 74 -6.39 -5.58 7.72
N LYS A 75 -6.63 -5.38 9.01
CA LYS A 75 -7.89 -5.70 9.67
C LYS A 75 -8.50 -4.42 10.19
N VAL A 76 -9.77 -4.18 9.94
CA VAL A 76 -10.52 -2.98 10.36
C VAL A 76 -11.63 -3.37 11.31
N GLY A 77 -11.66 -2.78 12.50
CA GLY A 77 -12.73 -2.97 13.48
C GLY A 77 -13.30 -1.63 13.94
N ILE A 78 -14.56 -1.62 14.37
CA ILE A 78 -15.20 -0.45 14.97
C ILE A 78 -15.35 -0.67 16.46
N GLY A 79 -15.01 0.34 17.27
CA GLY A 79 -15.32 0.35 18.70
C GLY A 79 -16.26 1.47 19.08
N VAL A 80 -17.26 1.12 19.88
CA VAL A 80 -18.23 2.03 20.50
C VAL A 80 -18.07 1.88 22.02
N PHE A 81 -17.84 3.00 22.72
CA PHE A 81 -17.46 3.02 24.14
C PHE A 81 -16.22 2.14 24.46
N LYS A 82 -16.35 1.17 25.38
CA LYS A 82 -15.28 0.24 25.82
C LYS A 82 -15.30 -1.10 25.05
N THR A 83 -16.27 -1.32 24.16
CA THR A 83 -16.44 -2.59 23.46
C THR A 83 -15.78 -2.51 22.08
N LYS A 84 -14.89 -3.47 21.79
CA LYS A 84 -14.34 -3.68 20.44
C LYS A 84 -15.19 -4.71 19.72
N ILE A 85 -15.76 -4.33 18.58
CA ILE A 85 -16.39 -5.27 17.66
C ILE A 85 -15.26 -5.98 16.90
N GLY A 86 -15.44 -7.26 16.57
CA GLY A 86 -14.44 -8.07 15.84
C GLY A 86 -13.90 -7.35 14.60
N MET A 87 -12.67 -7.67 14.22
CA MET A 87 -11.98 -6.96 13.13
C MET A 87 -12.23 -7.68 11.81
N LEU A 88 -12.74 -6.94 10.83
CA LEU A 88 -12.96 -7.40 9.47
C LEU A 88 -11.68 -7.20 8.65
N PRO A 89 -11.19 -8.25 8.02
CA PRO A 89 -10.13 -8.15 7.04
C PRO A 89 -10.44 -7.34 5.79
N VAL A 90 -9.46 -6.54 5.36
CA VAL A 90 -9.58 -5.70 4.17
C VAL A 90 -8.28 -5.78 3.38
N ASN A 91 -8.39 -5.95 2.06
CA ASN A 91 -7.31 -5.59 1.15
C ASN A 91 -7.68 -4.33 0.39
N VAL A 92 -6.68 -3.48 0.16
CA VAL A 92 -6.77 -2.32 -0.70
C VAL A 92 -5.68 -2.42 -1.74
N ASN A 93 -6.03 -2.35 -3.01
CA ASN A 93 -5.09 -2.32 -4.13
C ASN A 93 -5.17 -0.95 -4.78
N CYS A 94 -4.08 -0.20 -4.73
CA CYS A 94 -3.93 1.10 -5.37
C CYS A 94 -2.93 1.00 -6.51
N GLY A 95 -3.19 1.63 -7.65
CA GLY A 95 -2.32 1.52 -8.81
C GLY A 95 -2.54 2.58 -9.87
N ASP A 96 -2.03 2.28 -11.07
CA ASP A 96 -2.18 3.09 -12.29
C ASP A 96 -1.57 4.50 -12.20
N VAL A 97 -0.54 4.67 -11.37
CA VAL A 97 0.16 5.96 -11.19
C VAL A 97 1.67 5.80 -11.35
N SER A 98 2.28 6.69 -12.12
CA SER A 98 3.75 6.74 -12.29
C SER A 98 4.45 7.48 -11.14
N LEU A 99 5.74 7.23 -10.94
CA LEU A 99 6.54 8.00 -9.97
C LEU A 99 6.45 9.52 -10.21
N LYS A 100 6.45 9.95 -11.47
CA LYS A 100 6.31 11.37 -11.82
C LYS A 100 4.99 11.95 -11.30
N GLN A 101 3.90 11.22 -11.45
CA GLN A 101 2.57 11.60 -10.96
C GLN A 101 2.45 11.54 -9.43
N LEU A 102 3.14 10.61 -8.78
CA LEU A 102 3.22 10.59 -7.32
C LEU A 102 4.00 11.80 -6.77
N ASN A 103 5.09 12.17 -7.43
CA ASN A 103 5.94 13.29 -7.05
C ASN A 103 5.28 14.66 -7.29
N ASP A 104 4.43 14.77 -8.32
CA ASP A 104 3.71 16.02 -8.60
C ASP A 104 2.56 16.31 -7.61
N GLY A 105 2.08 15.28 -6.90
CA GLY A 105 1.01 15.38 -5.89
C GLY A 105 -0.35 15.79 -6.43
N LYS A 106 -0.55 15.87 -7.75
CA LYS A 106 -1.80 16.28 -8.40
C LYS A 106 -2.66 15.08 -8.76
N THR A 107 -2.03 13.94 -8.99
CA THR A 107 -2.72 12.70 -9.34
C THR A 107 -2.78 11.77 -8.13
N SER A 108 -3.98 11.34 -7.75
CA SER A 108 -4.15 10.29 -6.75
C SER A 108 -4.30 8.93 -7.41
N PRO A 109 -3.69 7.85 -6.88
CA PRO A 109 -3.88 6.50 -7.41
C PRO A 109 -5.34 6.08 -7.27
N THR A 110 -5.81 5.31 -8.25
CA THR A 110 -7.11 4.64 -8.14
C THR A 110 -6.95 3.46 -7.19
N CYS A 111 -7.81 3.39 -6.17
CA CYS A 111 -7.79 2.30 -5.19
C CYS A 111 -9.09 1.49 -5.25
N SER A 112 -8.95 0.17 -5.23
CA SER A 112 -10.05 -0.77 -5.03
C SER A 112 -9.90 -1.43 -3.67
N PHE A 113 -11.01 -1.68 -2.99
CA PHE A 113 -11.01 -2.39 -1.71
C PHE A 113 -11.89 -3.63 -1.81
N ASN A 114 -11.44 -4.72 -1.21
CA ASN A 114 -12.26 -5.91 -1.03
C ASN A 114 -12.14 -6.41 0.41
N THR A 115 -13.21 -7.06 0.84
CA THR A 115 -13.20 -7.78 2.11
C THR A 115 -12.89 -9.22 1.79
N LEU A 116 -11.95 -9.79 2.52
CA LEU A 116 -11.63 -11.20 2.38
C LEU A 116 -12.58 -12.00 3.27
N ARG A 117 -13.14 -13.10 2.76
CA ARG A 117 -13.76 -14.15 3.60
C ARG A 117 -12.63 -15.04 4.12
N TRP A 118 -12.32 -14.94 5.40
CA TRP A 118 -11.46 -15.89 6.13
C TRP A 118 -12.17 -16.27 7.40
#